data_AF-A0A6P5E1T9-F1
#
_entry.id   AF-A0A6P5E1T9-F1
#
_cell.length_a   1.000
_cell.length_b   1.000
_cell.length_c   1.000
_cell.angle_alpha   90.00
_cell.angle_beta   90.00
_cell.angle_gamma   90.00
#
_symmetry.space_group_name_H-M   'P 1'
#
loop_
_entity.id
_entity.type
_entity.pdbx_description
1 polymer ?
#
loop_
_entity_poly.entity_id
_entity_poly.type
_entity_poly.pdbx_seq_one_letter_code
_entity_poly.pdbx_strand_id
1 'polypeptide(L)'
;MGATWRSPGWVRLALCLAGLVLSLYALHVKAARARDRDYRALCDVGTAISCSRVFSSRWGRGFGLVEHVLGKDSILNQSNSIFGCIFYTLQLLLGCLQGRWASVLLRLSCLVSLAGSVYLAWILFFVLYDFCIVCITTYAINVGLTVLSFREVQGPQGKVKGH
;
A
#
# COMPACT_ATOMS: atom_id res chain seq x y z
N MET A 1 -5.18 33.81 -1.23
CA MET A 1 -4.61 32.44 -1.10
C MET A 1 -5.63 31.49 -1.71
N GLY A 2 -5.52 31.26 -3.02
CA GLY A 2 -6.51 30.48 -3.76
C GLY A 2 -6.45 29.01 -3.37
N ALA A 3 -7.60 28.34 -3.28
CA ALA A 3 -7.69 26.93 -2.97
C ALA A 3 -6.83 26.12 -3.96
N THR A 4 -5.67 25.63 -3.50
CA THR A 4 -4.74 24.76 -4.23
C THR A 4 -5.24 23.31 -4.28
N TRP A 5 -6.57 23.12 -4.29
CA TRP A 5 -7.22 21.83 -4.16
C TRP A 5 -7.76 21.38 -5.51
N ARG A 6 -7.25 20.27 -6.03
CA ARG A 6 -7.75 19.60 -7.24
C ARG A 6 -8.45 18.31 -6.83
N SER A 7 -9.47 17.89 -7.58
CA SER A 7 -10.00 16.53 -7.43
C SER A 7 -8.90 15.52 -7.81
N PRO A 8 -8.64 14.49 -6.99
CA PRO A 8 -7.58 13.50 -7.24
C PRO A 8 -7.87 12.57 -8.45
N GLY A 9 -9.05 12.72 -9.08
CA GLY A 9 -9.53 11.88 -10.17
C GLY A 9 -10.19 10.61 -9.65
N TRP A 10 -11.26 10.18 -10.33
CA TRP A 10 -12.05 9.00 -9.92
C TRP A 10 -11.22 7.72 -9.84
N VAL A 11 -10.26 7.53 -10.76
CA VAL A 11 -9.38 6.36 -10.78
C VAL A 11 -8.48 6.31 -9.56
N ARG A 12 -7.84 7.43 -9.20
CA ARG A 12 -6.97 7.51 -8.02
C ARG A 12 -7.77 7.28 -6.75
N LEU A 13 -8.94 7.91 -6.65
CA LEU A 13 -9.84 7.76 -5.51
C LEU A 13 -10.22 6.29 -5.34
N ALA A 14 -10.67 5.61 -6.39
CA ALA A 14 -11.05 4.20 -6.35
C ALA A 14 -9.88 3.30 -5.92
N LEU A 15 -8.69 3.50 -6.48
CA LEU A 15 -7.48 2.74 -6.12
C LEU A 15 -7.07 2.96 -4.66
N CYS A 16 -7.06 4.22 -4.19
CA CYS A 16 -6.68 4.54 -2.80
C CYS A 16 -7.71 4.00 -1.81
N LEU A 17 -9.01 4.12 -2.09
CA LEU A 17 -10.06 3.58 -1.25
C LEU A 17 -10.01 2.05 -1.18
N ALA A 18 -9.83 1.39 -2.34
CA ALA A 18 -9.66 -0.07 -2.37
C ALA A 18 -8.44 -0.51 -1.55
N GLY A 19 -7.29 0.16 -1.73
CA GLY A 19 -6.08 -0.10 -0.96
C GLY A 19 -6.25 0.12 0.54
N LEU A 20 -6.95 1.20 0.93
CA LEU A 20 -7.22 1.51 2.33
C LEU A 20 -8.13 0.46 2.98
N VAL A 21 -9.21 0.05 2.30
CA VAL A 21 -10.11 -1.01 2.78
C VAL A 21 -9.36 -2.33 2.94
N LEU A 22 -8.53 -2.73 1.97
CA LEU A 22 -7.71 -3.94 2.08
C LEU A 22 -6.70 -3.86 3.22
N SER A 23 -6.10 -2.69 3.45
CA SER A 23 -5.17 -2.47 4.56
C SER A 23 -5.85 -2.56 5.91
N LEU A 24 -7.03 -1.94 6.07
CA LEU A 24 -7.84 -2.05 7.28
C LEU A 24 -8.30 -3.48 7.53
N TYR A 25 -8.72 -4.19 6.47
CA TYR A 25 -9.10 -5.58 6.57
C TYR A 25 -7.92 -6.47 6.99
N ALA A 26 -6.73 -6.27 6.43
CA ALA A 26 -5.53 -6.98 6.84
C ALA A 26 -5.16 -6.71 8.31
N LEU A 27 -5.32 -5.47 8.78
CA LEU A 27 -5.11 -5.10 10.18
C LEU A 27 -6.12 -5.80 11.09
N HIS A 28 -7.39 -5.82 10.69
CA HIS A 28 -8.46 -6.51 11.40
C HIS A 28 -8.20 -8.02 11.50
N VAL A 29 -7.87 -8.68 10.38
CA VAL A 29 -7.51 -10.11 10.34
C VAL A 29 -6.33 -10.40 11.25
N LYS A 30 -5.29 -9.56 11.21
CA LYS A 30 -4.11 -9.72 12.07
C LYS A 30 -4.48 -9.61 13.56
N ALA A 31 -5.33 -8.65 13.92
CA ALA A 31 -5.79 -8.47 15.30
C ALA A 31 -6.69 -9.62 15.77
N ALA A 32 -7.63 -10.05 14.91
CA ALA A 32 -8.53 -11.17 15.19
C ALA A 32 -7.75 -12.48 15.38
N ARG A 33 -6.80 -12.77 14.49
CA ARG A 33 -5.92 -13.96 14.58
C ARG A 33 -4.97 -13.91 15.78
N ALA A 34 -4.57 -12.72 16.22
CA ALA A 34 -3.76 -12.57 17.44
C ALA A 34 -4.57 -12.83 18.71
N ARG A 35 -5.88 -12.51 18.70
CA ARG A 35 -6.80 -12.80 19.80
C ARG A 35 -7.24 -14.26 19.82
N ASP A 36 -7.50 -14.85 18.65
CA ASP A 36 -7.97 -16.22 18.50
C ASP A 36 -7.15 -16.96 17.44
N ARG A 37 -6.45 -18.02 17.88
CA ARG A 37 -5.61 -18.84 17.03
C ARG A 37 -6.40 -19.78 16.12
N ASP A 38 -7.71 -19.93 16.30
CA ASP A 38 -8.56 -20.73 15.43
C ASP A 38 -9.35 -19.86 14.43
N TYR A 39 -9.23 -18.52 14.53
CA TYR A 39 -9.85 -17.59 13.59
C TYR A 39 -9.39 -17.82 12.15
N ARG A 40 -10.32 -18.10 11.24
CA ARG A 40 -10.08 -18.13 9.78
C ARG A 40 -10.60 -16.85 9.13
N ALA A 41 -9.74 -16.18 8.39
CA ALA A 41 -10.13 -15.00 7.63
C ALA A 41 -10.89 -15.40 6.35
N LEU A 42 -11.69 -14.49 5.81
CA LEU A 42 -12.38 -14.70 4.51
C LEU A 42 -11.39 -14.87 3.35
N CYS A 43 -10.15 -14.41 3.52
CA CYS A 43 -9.09 -14.55 2.53
C CYS A 43 -8.23 -15.82 2.72
N ASP A 44 -8.56 -16.67 3.71
CA ASP A 44 -7.95 -17.98 3.87
C ASP A 44 -8.72 -19.01 3.02
N VAL A 45 -8.25 -19.27 1.79
CA VAL A 45 -8.89 -20.20 0.83
C VAL A 45 -8.08 -21.51 0.76
N GLY A 46 -8.27 -22.36 1.76
CA GLY A 46 -7.56 -23.65 1.84
C GLY A 46 -6.18 -23.54 2.50
N THR A 47 -5.34 -24.55 2.30
CA THR A 47 -4.07 -24.72 3.05
C THR A 47 -2.88 -23.96 2.45
N ALA A 48 -2.96 -23.58 1.17
CA ALA A 48 -1.90 -22.87 0.43
C ALA A 48 -2.21 -21.39 0.17
N ILE A 49 -3.40 -20.92 0.55
CA ILE A 49 -3.84 -19.53 0.39
C ILE A 49 -4.24 -19.04 1.78
N SER A 50 -3.28 -18.64 2.62
CA SER A 50 -3.59 -18.06 3.93
C SER A 50 -3.01 -16.66 4.12
N CYS A 51 -3.87 -15.66 4.01
CA CYS A 51 -3.54 -14.29 4.37
C CYS A 51 -3.26 -14.15 5.88
N SER A 52 -3.92 -14.92 6.72
CA SER A 52 -3.70 -14.91 8.17
C SER A 52 -2.27 -15.32 8.52
N ARG A 53 -1.77 -16.40 7.91
CA ARG A 53 -0.38 -16.86 8.09
C ARG A 53 0.64 -15.83 7.61
N VAL A 54 0.38 -15.21 6.44
CA VAL A 54 1.24 -14.16 5.89
C VAL A 54 1.32 -12.94 6.81
N PHE A 55 0.18 -12.44 7.32
CA PHE A 55 0.15 -11.25 8.19
C PHE A 55 0.71 -11.51 9.60
N SER A 56 0.60 -12.73 10.11
CA SER A 56 1.19 -13.13 11.39
C SER A 56 2.69 -13.46 11.29
N SER A 57 3.24 -13.60 10.08
CA SER A 57 4.67 -13.83 9.89
C SER A 57 5.53 -12.64 10.33
N ARG A 58 6.83 -12.88 10.57
CA ARG A 58 7.80 -11.82 10.88
C ARG A 58 7.84 -10.71 9.81
N TRP A 59 7.59 -11.08 8.56
CA TRP A 59 7.61 -10.14 7.43
C TRP A 59 6.38 -9.23 7.41
N GLY A 60 5.28 -9.62 8.08
CA GLY A 60 4.08 -8.80 8.22
C GLY A 60 4.19 -7.67 9.26
N ARG A 61 5.36 -7.52 9.91
CA ARG A 61 5.69 -6.42 10.82
C ARG A 61 7.01 -5.79 10.38
N GLY A 62 7.03 -4.48 10.15
CA GLY A 62 8.23 -3.73 9.80
C GLY A 62 8.95 -4.27 8.55
N PHE A 63 8.21 -4.91 7.63
CA PHE A 63 8.77 -5.62 6.47
C PHE A 63 9.82 -6.71 6.83
N GLY A 64 9.93 -7.13 8.10
CA GLY A 64 11.00 -8.00 8.59
C GLY A 64 12.40 -7.37 8.61
N LEU A 65 12.54 -6.10 8.18
CA LEU A 65 13.80 -5.38 8.08
C LEU A 65 13.96 -4.37 9.21
N VAL A 66 12.87 -3.68 9.58
CA VAL A 66 12.89 -2.62 10.61
C VAL A 66 13.38 -3.16 11.95
N GLU A 67 13.02 -4.39 12.30
CA GLU A 67 13.48 -5.05 13.52
C GLU A 67 15.02 -5.15 13.61
N HIS A 68 15.70 -5.40 12.49
CA HIS A 68 17.16 -5.57 12.46
C HIS A 68 17.90 -4.23 12.48
N VAL A 69 17.28 -3.16 11.95
CA VAL A 69 17.92 -1.85 11.82
C VAL A 69 17.62 -0.94 13.01
N LEU A 70 16.36 -0.92 13.46
CA LEU A 70 15.86 0.02 14.47
C LEU A 70 15.52 -0.66 15.81
N GLY A 71 15.59 -1.99 15.89
CA GLY A 71 15.27 -2.77 17.08
C GLY A 71 13.78 -3.11 17.20
N LYS A 72 13.49 -4.13 18.01
CA LYS A 72 12.13 -4.66 18.23
C LYS A 72 11.17 -3.64 18.84
N ASP A 73 11.68 -2.81 19.73
CA ASP A 73 10.89 -1.84 20.52
C ASP A 73 10.71 -0.50 19.80
N SER A 74 11.22 -0.37 18.57
CA SER A 74 11.04 0.84 17.79
C SER A 74 9.57 1.06 17.44
N ILE A 75 9.10 2.30 17.57
CA ILE A 75 7.76 2.73 17.15
C ILE A 75 7.54 2.47 15.65
N LEU A 76 8.61 2.34 14.86
CA LEU A 76 8.55 2.01 13.43
C LEU A 76 8.36 0.52 13.16
N ASN A 77 8.45 -0.37 14.15
CA ASN A 77 8.22 -1.81 13.98
C ASN A 77 6.71 -2.16 13.99
N GLN A 78 5.94 -1.46 13.16
CA GLN A 78 4.49 -1.61 13.06
C GLN A 78 4.09 -2.63 11.99
N SER A 79 2.82 -3.03 11.97
CA SER A 79 2.32 -3.91 10.91
C SER A 79 2.42 -3.27 9.53
N ASN A 80 2.71 -4.07 8.49
CA ASN A 80 2.80 -3.56 7.12
C ASN A 80 1.50 -2.90 6.66
N SER A 81 0.35 -3.38 7.15
CA SER A 81 -0.97 -2.83 6.88
C SER A 81 -1.13 -1.41 7.40
N ILE A 82 -0.50 -1.03 8.52
CA ILE A 82 -0.51 0.36 9.02
C ILE A 82 0.24 1.28 8.05
N PHE A 83 1.40 0.85 7.55
CA PHE A 83 2.12 1.58 6.50
C PHE A 83 1.28 1.72 5.23
N GLY A 84 0.52 0.68 4.86
CA GLY A 84 -0.47 0.73 3.78
C GLY A 84 -1.55 1.79 4.00
N CYS A 85 -2.19 1.82 5.17
CA CYS A 85 -3.19 2.83 5.52
C CYS A 85 -2.64 4.26 5.40
N ILE A 86 -1.45 4.50 5.95
CA ILE A 86 -0.78 5.80 5.87
C ILE A 86 -0.48 6.15 4.41
N PHE A 87 0.06 5.20 3.64
CA PHE A 87 0.39 5.40 2.23
C PHE A 87 -0.83 5.78 1.38
N TYR A 88 -1.93 5.02 1.46
CA TYR A 88 -3.13 5.29 0.66
C TYR A 88 -3.82 6.61 1.07
N THR A 89 -3.81 6.93 2.37
CA THR A 89 -4.34 8.21 2.86
C THR A 89 -3.48 9.37 2.35
N LEU A 90 -2.15 9.27 2.46
CA LEU A 90 -1.24 10.29 1.95
C LEU A 90 -1.32 10.43 0.43
N GLN A 91 -1.47 9.33 -0.32
CA GLN A 91 -1.67 9.39 -1.77
C GLN A 91 -2.93 10.17 -2.14
N LEU A 92 -4.03 9.97 -1.42
CA LEU A 92 -5.27 10.69 -1.65
C LEU A 92 -5.13 12.18 -1.32
N LEU A 93 -4.50 12.51 -0.19
CA LEU A 93 -4.24 13.88 0.24
C LEU A 93 -3.26 14.61 -0.69
N LEU A 94 -2.17 13.97 -1.09
CA LEU A 94 -1.18 14.55 -2.01
C LEU A 94 -1.76 14.68 -3.43
N GLY A 95 -2.61 13.75 -3.87
CA GLY A 95 -3.32 13.84 -5.14
C GLY A 95 -4.33 15.00 -5.19
N CYS A 96 -4.74 15.48 -4.02
CA CYS A 96 -5.59 16.66 -3.86
C CYS A 96 -4.81 17.98 -3.94
N LEU A 97 -3.52 17.98 -3.62
CA LEU A 97 -2.72 19.20 -3.49
C LEU A 97 -2.07 19.60 -4.82
N GLN A 98 -2.23 20.87 -5.19
CA GLN A 98 -1.53 21.46 -6.34
C GLN A 98 -0.20 22.05 -5.89
N GLY A 99 0.90 21.32 -6.16
CA GLY A 99 2.24 21.82 -5.91
C GLY A 99 3.34 20.87 -6.40
N ARG A 100 4.46 21.45 -6.87
CA ARG A 100 5.63 20.68 -7.36
C ARG A 100 6.18 19.74 -6.27
N TRP A 101 6.19 20.20 -5.02
CA TRP A 101 6.57 19.45 -3.82
C TRP A 101 5.65 18.24 -3.60
N ALA A 102 4.32 18.44 -3.71
CA ALA A 102 3.33 17.38 -3.56
C ALA A 102 3.53 16.30 -4.64
N SER A 103 3.73 16.69 -5.90
CA SER A 103 4.01 15.73 -6.99
C SER A 103 5.36 14.99 -6.82
N VAL A 104 6.37 15.61 -6.21
CA VAL A 104 7.64 14.94 -5.89
C VAL A 104 7.42 13.91 -4.77
N LEU A 105 6.83 14.31 -3.65
CA LEU A 105 6.55 13.41 -2.52
C LEU A 105 5.66 12.23 -2.93
N LEU A 106 4.66 12.50 -3.76
CA LEU A 106 3.75 11.50 -4.29
C LEU A 106 4.46 10.45 -5.15
N ARG A 107 5.44 10.88 -5.95
CA ARG A 107 6.24 9.96 -6.78
C ARG A 107 7.20 9.14 -5.94
N LEU A 108 7.89 9.79 -4.99
CA LEU A 108 8.80 9.11 -4.08
C LEU A 108 8.06 8.04 -3.26
N SER A 109 6.88 8.37 -2.73
CA SER A 109 6.07 7.40 -1.98
C SER A 109 5.60 6.23 -2.86
N CYS A 110 5.20 6.47 -4.12
CA CYS A 110 4.90 5.41 -5.08
C CYS A 110 6.09 4.49 -5.35
N LEU A 111 7.28 5.04 -5.57
CA LEU A 111 8.49 4.26 -5.83
C LEU A 111 8.87 3.39 -4.62
N VAL A 112 8.80 3.94 -3.41
CA VAL A 112 9.04 3.20 -2.18
C VAL A 112 8.02 2.07 -2.03
N SER A 113 6.74 2.36 -2.26
CA SER A 113 5.66 1.36 -2.19
C SER A 113 5.84 0.25 -3.23
N LEU A 114 6.28 0.58 -4.44
CA LEU A 114 6.58 -0.40 -5.50
C LEU A 114 7.74 -1.30 -5.11
N ALA A 115 8.86 -0.73 -4.64
CA ALA A 115 10.01 -1.49 -4.16
C ALA A 115 9.63 -2.43 -3.01
N GLY A 116 8.87 -1.93 -2.03
CA GLY A 116 8.33 -2.74 -0.94
C GLY A 116 7.40 -3.86 -1.41
N SER A 117 6.57 -3.59 -2.42
CA SER A 117 5.66 -4.60 -3.00
C SER A 117 6.42 -5.72 -3.71
N VAL A 118 7.44 -5.39 -4.50
CA VAL A 118 8.32 -6.39 -5.16
C VAL A 118 9.02 -7.25 -4.12
N TYR A 119 9.56 -6.63 -3.07
CA TYR A 119 10.21 -7.33 -1.97
C TYR A 119 9.26 -8.29 -1.25
N LEU A 120 8.07 -7.83 -0.87
CA LEU A 120 7.10 -8.68 -0.18
C LEU A 120 6.53 -9.77 -1.12
N ALA A 121 6.41 -9.51 -2.42
CA ALA A 121 6.05 -10.52 -3.40
C ALA A 121 7.11 -11.63 -3.49
N TRP A 122 8.40 -11.26 -3.50
CA TRP A 122 9.50 -12.23 -3.46
C TRP A 122 9.41 -13.12 -2.21
N ILE A 123 9.21 -12.53 -1.03
CA ILE A 123 9.04 -13.29 0.22
C ILE A 123 7.83 -14.24 0.15
N LEU A 124 6.72 -13.76 -0.40
CA LEU A 124 5.47 -14.52 -0.51
C LEU A 124 5.64 -15.78 -1.36
N PHE A 125 6.35 -15.69 -2.49
CA PHE A 125 6.57 -16.83 -3.40
C PHE A 125 7.75 -17.73 -3.00
N PHE A 126 8.89 -17.16 -2.61
CA PHE A 126 10.12 -17.93 -2.41
C PHE A 126 10.40 -18.33 -0.95
N VAL A 127 9.77 -17.66 0.01
CA VAL A 127 10.03 -17.90 1.44
C VAL A 127 8.81 -18.51 2.13
N LEU A 128 7.64 -17.88 1.99
CA LEU A 128 6.42 -18.35 2.66
C LEU A 128 5.66 -19.43 1.85
N TYR A 129 5.85 -19.49 0.53
CA TYR A 129 5.12 -20.39 -0.37
C TYR A 129 3.59 -20.30 -0.18
N ASP A 130 3.08 -19.07 0.02
CA ASP A 130 1.68 -18.78 0.28
C ASP A 130 1.12 -17.86 -0.80
N PHE A 131 -0.03 -18.19 -1.39
CA PHE A 131 -0.68 -17.30 -2.34
C PHE A 131 -1.67 -16.37 -1.63
N CYS A 132 -1.19 -15.23 -1.10
CA CYS A 132 -2.08 -14.25 -0.47
C CYS A 132 -2.76 -13.33 -1.50
N ILE A 133 -4.03 -13.58 -1.81
CA ILE A 133 -4.83 -12.80 -2.78
C ILE A 133 -4.88 -11.32 -2.38
N VAL A 134 -5.12 -11.01 -1.11
CA VAL A 134 -5.16 -9.62 -0.60
C VAL A 134 -3.84 -8.89 -0.88
N CYS A 135 -2.72 -9.56 -0.66
CA CYS A 135 -1.39 -9.04 -0.89
C CYS A 135 -1.17 -8.77 -2.39
N ILE A 136 -1.50 -9.74 -3.24
CA ILE A 136 -1.39 -9.61 -4.71
C ILE A 136 -2.24 -8.44 -5.23
N THR A 137 -3.49 -8.31 -4.77
CA THR A 137 -4.35 -7.18 -5.12
C THR A 137 -3.75 -5.85 -4.67
N THR A 138 -3.16 -5.80 -3.47
CA THR A 138 -2.49 -4.59 -2.95
C THR A 138 -1.30 -4.20 -3.84
N TYR A 139 -0.51 -5.18 -4.29
CA TYR A 139 0.61 -4.93 -5.22
C TYR A 139 0.12 -4.42 -6.57
N ALA A 140 -0.96 -4.98 -7.11
CA ALA A 140 -1.59 -4.50 -8.33
C ALA A 140 -2.08 -3.05 -8.21
N ILE A 141 -2.70 -2.70 -7.07
CA ILE A 141 -3.11 -1.32 -6.76
C ILE A 141 -1.89 -0.39 -6.71
N ASN A 142 -0.79 -0.80 -6.06
CA ASN A 142 0.43 0.02 -5.97
C ASN A 142 1.09 0.25 -7.33
N VAL A 143 1.09 -0.76 -8.21
CA VAL A 143 1.53 -0.61 -9.61
C VAL A 143 0.61 0.37 -10.34
N GLY A 144 -0.72 0.23 -10.21
CA GLY A 144 -1.70 1.13 -10.82
C GLY A 144 -1.51 2.60 -10.39
N LEU A 145 -1.32 2.85 -9.10
CA LEU A 145 -1.03 4.19 -8.56
C LEU A 145 0.30 4.73 -9.09
N THR A 146 1.31 3.89 -9.23
CA THR A 146 2.61 4.28 -9.77
C THR A 146 2.47 4.68 -11.24
N VAL A 147 1.82 3.86 -12.06
CA VAL A 147 1.54 4.16 -13.48
C VAL A 147 0.75 5.46 -13.62
N LEU A 148 -0.30 5.66 -12.81
CA LEU A 148 -1.07 6.89 -12.80
C LEU A 148 -0.18 8.10 -12.50
N SER A 149 0.68 8.00 -11.49
CA SER A 149 1.58 9.06 -11.05
C SER A 149 2.62 9.42 -12.12
N PHE A 150 3.10 8.44 -12.90
CA PHE A 150 3.99 8.69 -14.04
C PHE A 150 3.26 9.25 -15.26
N ARG A 151 2.02 8.82 -15.53
CA ARG A 151 1.21 9.37 -16.63
C ARG A 151 0.81 10.82 -16.39
N GLU A 152 0.54 11.21 -15.15
CA GLU A 152 0.30 12.61 -14.77
C GLU A 152 1.50 13.52 -15.09
N VAL A 153 2.74 13.00 -15.11
CA VAL A 153 3.95 13.73 -15.50
C VAL A 153 4.07 13.91 -17.01
N GLN A 154 3.59 12.95 -17.80
CA GLN A 154 3.57 13.06 -19.25
C GLN A 154 2.39 13.93 -19.75
N GLY A 155 1.34 14.04 -18.92
CA GLY A 155 0.10 14.78 -19.22
C GLY A 155 0.10 16.33 -19.20
N PRO A 156 1.12 17.10 -18.78
CA PRO A 156 1.09 18.57 -18.82
C PRO A 156 2.01 19.16 -19.92
N GLN A 157 1.87 18.70 -21.17
CA GLN A 157 2.38 19.37 -22.38
C GLN A 157 1.35 19.30 -23.53
N GLY A 158 0.07 19.57 -23.27
CA GLY A 158 -0.99 19.31 -24.27
C GLY A 158 -2.24 20.18 -24.24
N LYS A 159 -2.26 21.30 -23.50
CA LYS A 159 -3.34 22.30 -23.64
C LYS A 159 -2.81 23.73 -23.56
N VAL A 160 -1.97 24.10 -24.52
CA VAL A 160 -2.02 25.46 -25.07
C VAL A 160 -3.14 25.41 -26.12
N LYS A 161 -4.38 25.67 -25.71
CA LYS A 161 -5.43 26.01 -26.68
C LYS A 161 -5.36 27.52 -26.83
N GLY A 162 -4.53 27.96 -27.78
CA GLY A 162 -4.65 29.29 -28.36
C GLY A 162 -5.90 29.38 -29.22
N HIS A 163 -6.24 30.64 -29.52
CA HIS A 163 -7.45 31.17 -30.18
C HIS A 163 -8.61 31.46 -29.23
#